data_AF-A0AAD6JKH2-F1
#
_entry.id   AF-A0AAD6JKH2-F1
#
_cell.length_a   1.000
_cell.length_b   1.000
_cell.length_c   1.000
_cell.angle_alpha   90.00
_cell.angle_beta   90.00
_cell.angle_gamma   90.00
#
_symmetry.space_group_name_H-M   'P 1'
#
loop_
_entity.id
_entity.type
_entity.pdbx_description
1 polymer ?
#
loop_
_entity_poly.entity_id
_entity_poly.type
_entity_poly.pdbx_seq_one_letter_code
_entity_poly.pdbx_strand_id
1 'polypeptide(L)'
;MTSHLAAECWFDDACILDMDYFVKTLAGIKAKGVRPDLIGSIIAHYASKWLPDLSGDHHPGTDRGLTIFAESPESVTTLWMKKRFFVETLVGILPPEKDSVQCNFLLRLLRIANMVGVEPTYRAELEKRISWQLDQASLEELMIPSFSHTCGTLLDVELIIRLVGMFVNLDEVAKSGAALIKVAKLVDSYLAEASVDSNLNLSEFVALAGALPSHARATDDGLYRAIDTYLKLNQCLWPKKDQSVSHEPISTWLISGGKQVVVYAEFLGSIKAHPGVTKQERKWSKFSSFEQTKHNRQMDWSGSFSGTRSPYLGFEASTRCLSKREMCGQQTEVRKLREDVHRLQSQCYAMQMQMERLSEKKKRVFQVEV
;
A
#
# COMPACT_ATOMS: atom_id res chain seq x y z
N MET A 1 -25.57 -36.17 -24.47
CA MET A 1 -26.41 -34.99 -24.79
C MET A 1 -26.19 -33.98 -23.70
N THR A 2 -25.40 -32.96 -24.02
CA THR A 2 -25.02 -31.84 -23.17
C THR A 2 -26.24 -30.94 -22.96
N SER A 3 -26.80 -30.94 -21.75
CA SER A 3 -27.83 -29.99 -21.36
C SER A 3 -27.19 -28.62 -21.18
N HIS A 4 -27.41 -27.77 -22.17
CA HIS A 4 -27.35 -26.32 -22.07
C HIS A 4 -28.18 -25.89 -20.84
N LEU A 5 -27.53 -25.65 -19.70
CA LEU A 5 -28.14 -24.87 -18.62
C LEU A 5 -28.18 -23.44 -19.12
N ALA A 6 -29.28 -23.12 -19.79
CA ALA A 6 -29.66 -21.77 -20.14
C ALA A 6 -29.50 -20.88 -18.90
N ALA A 7 -28.95 -19.68 -19.10
CA ALA A 7 -28.83 -18.65 -18.09
C ALA A 7 -30.21 -18.40 -17.46
N GLU A 8 -30.49 -19.05 -16.33
CA GLU A 8 -31.68 -18.81 -15.55
C GLU A 8 -31.64 -17.34 -15.11
N CYS A 9 -32.69 -16.60 -15.44
CA CYS A 9 -32.81 -15.17 -15.18
C CYS A 9 -32.49 -14.87 -13.71
N TRP A 10 -31.37 -14.19 -13.48
CA TRP A 10 -30.95 -13.77 -12.15
C TRP A 10 -31.91 -12.71 -11.60
N PHE A 11 -32.28 -12.82 -10.32
CA PHE A 11 -33.11 -11.85 -9.58
C PHE A 11 -34.59 -11.71 -10.03
N ASP A 12 -35.25 -12.80 -10.38
CA ASP A 12 -36.72 -12.84 -10.42
C ASP A 12 -37.33 -12.84 -8.99
N ASP A 13 -38.65 -12.68 -8.85
CA ASP A 13 -39.37 -12.70 -7.56
C ASP A 13 -39.09 -13.98 -6.75
N ALA A 14 -38.82 -15.09 -7.45
CA ALA A 14 -38.38 -16.35 -6.83
C ALA A 14 -37.05 -16.23 -6.08
N CYS A 15 -36.11 -15.41 -6.54
CA CYS A 15 -34.83 -15.15 -5.88
C CYS A 15 -35.03 -14.33 -4.59
N ILE A 16 -35.94 -13.36 -4.61
CA ILE A 16 -36.27 -12.57 -3.42
C ILE A 16 -36.88 -13.48 -2.34
N LEU A 17 -37.80 -14.36 -2.73
CA LEU A 17 -38.39 -15.34 -1.82
C LEU A 17 -37.36 -16.34 -1.28
N ASP A 18 -36.42 -16.81 -2.12
CA ASP A 18 -35.30 -17.66 -1.70
C ASP A 18 -34.43 -16.95 -0.66
N MET A 19 -34.17 -15.65 -0.85
CA MET A 19 -33.42 -14.84 0.09
C MET A 19 -34.13 -14.70 1.45
N ASP A 20 -35.42 -14.37 1.46
CA ASP A 20 -36.19 -14.27 2.71
C ASP A 20 -36.21 -15.60 3.48
N TYR A 21 -36.38 -16.71 2.75
CA TYR A 21 -36.32 -18.06 3.34
C TYR A 21 -34.93 -18.37 3.88
N PHE A 22 -33.89 -18.02 3.14
CA PHE A 22 -32.50 -18.19 3.56
C PHE A 22 -32.21 -17.40 4.84
N VAL A 23 -32.59 -16.12 4.92
CA VAL A 23 -32.40 -15.27 6.12
C VAL A 23 -33.11 -15.87 7.34
N LYS A 24 -34.37 -16.31 7.20
CA LYS A 24 -35.11 -16.96 8.29
C LYS A 24 -34.46 -18.26 8.74
N THR A 25 -34.02 -19.09 7.79
CA THR A 25 -33.31 -20.34 8.06
C THR A 25 -32.01 -20.06 8.80
N LEU A 26 -31.25 -19.07 8.35
CA LEU A 26 -29.99 -18.65 8.96
C LEU A 26 -30.19 -18.13 10.39
N ALA A 27 -31.26 -17.39 10.66
CA ALA A 27 -31.62 -16.98 12.02
C ALA A 27 -31.88 -18.18 12.94
N GLY A 28 -32.58 -19.22 12.44
CA GLY A 28 -32.76 -20.47 13.17
C GLY A 28 -31.46 -21.24 13.40
N ILE A 29 -30.53 -21.23 12.45
CA ILE A 29 -29.18 -21.81 12.58
C ILE A 29 -28.37 -21.06 13.65
N LYS A 30 -28.40 -19.72 13.63
CA LYS A 30 -27.78 -18.86 14.65
C LYS A 30 -28.32 -19.14 16.06
N ALA A 31 -29.64 -19.29 16.20
CA ALA A 31 -30.29 -19.58 17.48
C ALA A 31 -29.86 -20.94 18.08
N LYS A 32 -29.37 -21.88 17.27
CA LYS A 32 -28.84 -23.17 17.72
C LYS A 32 -27.37 -23.09 18.19
N GLY A 33 -26.75 -21.90 18.18
CA GLY A 33 -25.37 -21.72 18.62
C GLY A 33 -24.32 -22.26 17.64
N VAL A 34 -24.66 -22.34 16.35
CA VAL A 34 -23.69 -22.72 15.31
C VAL A 34 -22.56 -21.70 15.26
N ARG A 35 -21.32 -22.17 15.08
CA ARG A 35 -20.15 -21.30 15.09
C ARG A 35 -20.22 -20.23 13.98
N PRO A 36 -19.77 -18.99 14.25
CA PRO A 36 -19.77 -17.89 13.28
C PRO A 36 -19.05 -18.18 11.97
N ASP A 37 -17.93 -18.91 11.99
CA ASP A 37 -17.15 -19.28 10.80
C ASP A 37 -17.93 -20.19 9.84
N LEU A 38 -18.70 -21.12 10.38
CA LEU A 38 -19.56 -21.98 9.58
C LEU A 38 -20.74 -21.19 9.01
N ILE A 39 -21.33 -20.27 9.78
CA ILE A 39 -22.38 -19.37 9.31
C ILE A 39 -21.84 -18.50 8.16
N GLY A 40 -20.66 -17.92 8.31
CA GLY A 40 -20.00 -17.13 7.27
C GLY A 40 -19.73 -17.94 6.01
N SER A 41 -19.30 -19.20 6.15
CA SER A 41 -19.11 -20.12 5.02
C SER A 41 -20.41 -20.46 4.29
N ILE A 42 -21.51 -20.67 5.04
CA ILE A 42 -22.85 -20.91 4.47
C ILE A 42 -23.31 -19.67 3.68
N ILE A 43 -23.14 -18.47 4.24
CA ILE A 43 -23.47 -17.21 3.55
C ILE A 43 -22.62 -17.06 2.28
N ALA A 44 -21.31 -17.27 2.37
CA ALA A 44 -20.42 -17.15 1.22
C ALA A 44 -20.82 -18.12 0.10
N HIS A 45 -21.11 -19.38 0.44
CA HIS A 45 -21.56 -20.37 -0.52
C HIS A 45 -22.91 -20.01 -1.15
N TYR A 46 -23.88 -19.57 -0.34
CA TYR A 46 -25.17 -19.07 -0.84
C TYR A 46 -24.99 -17.87 -1.78
N ALA A 47 -24.14 -16.92 -1.38
CA ALA A 47 -23.88 -15.73 -2.18
C ALA A 47 -23.23 -16.07 -3.52
N SER A 48 -22.30 -17.03 -3.57
CA SER A 48 -21.65 -17.47 -4.81
C SER A 48 -22.60 -18.15 -5.81
N LYS A 49 -23.71 -18.73 -5.34
CA LYS A 49 -24.77 -19.27 -6.22
C LYS A 49 -25.43 -18.17 -7.06
N TRP A 50 -25.61 -16.98 -6.46
CA TRP A 50 -26.33 -15.85 -7.05
C TRP A 50 -25.40 -14.78 -7.64
N LEU A 51 -24.18 -14.68 -7.13
CA LEU A 51 -23.12 -13.79 -7.59
C LEU A 51 -21.86 -14.62 -7.83
N PRO A 52 -21.69 -15.22 -9.03
CA PRO A 52 -20.55 -16.08 -9.34
C PRO A 52 -19.19 -15.41 -9.14
N ASP A 53 -19.12 -14.08 -9.31
CA ASP A 53 -17.96 -13.25 -9.04
C ASP A 53 -17.43 -13.40 -7.61
N LEU A 54 -18.25 -13.87 -6.65
CA LEU A 54 -17.84 -14.12 -5.27
C LEU A 54 -17.15 -15.47 -5.05
N SER A 55 -17.16 -16.38 -6.03
CA SER A 55 -16.64 -17.76 -5.88
C SER A 55 -15.10 -17.83 -5.86
N GLY A 56 -14.40 -16.83 -6.40
CA GLY A 56 -12.93 -16.80 -6.46
C GLY A 56 -12.30 -17.72 -7.48
N ASP A 57 -13.10 -18.41 -8.29
CA ASP A 57 -12.62 -19.26 -9.36
C ASP A 57 -12.39 -18.41 -10.62
N HIS A 58 -11.21 -17.78 -10.69
CA HIS A 58 -10.76 -17.06 -11.88
C HIS A 58 -10.10 -18.04 -12.85
N HIS A 59 -10.89 -18.63 -13.75
CA HIS A 59 -10.34 -19.25 -14.95
C HIS A 59 -9.93 -18.17 -15.95
N PRO A 60 -8.62 -17.97 -16.24
CA PRO A 60 -8.17 -17.00 -17.23
C PRO A 60 -8.65 -17.49 -18.61
N GLY A 61 -9.64 -16.79 -19.18
CA GLY A 61 -10.30 -17.17 -20.43
C GLY A 61 -11.83 -17.26 -20.34
N THR A 62 -12.40 -17.27 -19.13
CA THR A 62 -13.83 -16.99 -18.95
C THR A 62 -13.97 -15.54 -18.53
N ASP A 63 -13.76 -14.65 -19.49
CA ASP A 63 -14.19 -13.26 -19.36
C ASP A 63 -15.73 -13.26 -19.40
N ARG A 64 -16.35 -13.70 -18.30
CA ARG A 64 -17.70 -13.30 -17.94
C ARG A 64 -17.66 -11.89 -17.38
N GLY A 65 -16.86 -11.01 -18.01
CA GLY A 65 -17.07 -9.58 -17.93
C GLY A 65 -18.53 -9.32 -18.22
N LEU A 66 -19.21 -8.72 -17.24
CA LEU A 66 -20.60 -8.28 -17.28
C LEU A 66 -21.44 -9.07 -18.28
N THR A 67 -21.88 -10.30 -17.94
CA THR A 67 -22.87 -10.97 -18.79
C THR A 67 -24.09 -10.07 -18.90
N ILE A 68 -24.19 -9.52 -20.10
CA ILE A 68 -25.24 -8.68 -20.63
C ILE A 68 -26.58 -9.27 -20.22
N PHE A 69 -27.40 -8.40 -19.63
CA PHE A 69 -28.80 -8.57 -19.32
C PHE A 69 -29.47 -9.45 -20.38
N ALA A 70 -29.71 -10.73 -20.04
CA ALA A 70 -30.61 -11.56 -20.81
C ALA A 70 -31.98 -10.85 -20.81
N GLU A 71 -32.62 -10.86 -21.97
CA GLU A 71 -33.88 -10.21 -22.33
C GLU A 71 -35.04 -10.58 -21.36
N SER A 72 -35.01 -10.03 -20.16
CA SER A 72 -36.14 -9.97 -19.25
C SER A 72 -36.89 -8.66 -19.50
N PRO A 73 -38.24 -8.66 -19.48
CA PRO A 73 -39.04 -7.43 -19.65
C PRO A 73 -38.89 -6.43 -18.49
N GLU A 74 -38.11 -6.75 -17.44
CA GLU A 74 -37.82 -5.83 -16.34
C GLU A 74 -36.82 -4.74 -16.73
N SER A 75 -37.08 -3.51 -16.29
CA SER A 75 -36.15 -2.39 -16.46
C SER A 75 -34.79 -2.69 -15.83
N VAL A 76 -33.71 -2.30 -16.53
CA VAL A 76 -32.31 -2.36 -16.06
C VAL A 76 -32.17 -1.77 -14.64
N THR A 77 -32.91 -0.69 -14.36
CA THR A 77 -32.93 -0.04 -13.05
C THR A 77 -33.49 -0.97 -11.96
N THR A 78 -34.55 -1.73 -12.24
CA THR A 78 -35.15 -2.67 -11.29
C THR A 78 -34.18 -3.79 -10.96
N LEU A 79 -33.53 -4.38 -11.98
CA LEU A 79 -32.53 -5.42 -11.75
C LEU A 79 -31.36 -4.91 -10.90
N TRP A 80 -30.89 -3.69 -11.18
CA TRP A 80 -29.83 -3.06 -10.41
C TRP A 80 -30.21 -2.84 -8.95
N MET A 81 -31.43 -2.36 -8.70
CA MET A 81 -31.98 -2.19 -7.35
C MET A 81 -32.11 -3.53 -6.61
N LYS A 82 -32.58 -4.59 -7.28
CA LYS A 82 -32.64 -5.94 -6.70
C LYS A 82 -31.24 -6.46 -6.33
N LYS A 83 -30.26 -6.28 -7.21
CA LYS A 83 -28.85 -6.65 -6.93
C LYS A 83 -28.28 -5.87 -5.75
N ARG A 84 -28.54 -4.57 -5.67
CA ARG A 84 -28.16 -3.73 -4.53
C ARG A 84 -28.78 -4.24 -3.23
N PHE A 85 -30.09 -4.46 -3.21
CA PHE A 85 -30.81 -4.98 -2.05
C PHE A 85 -30.26 -6.33 -1.58
N PHE A 86 -29.94 -7.22 -2.52
CA PHE A 86 -29.31 -8.50 -2.21
C PHE A 86 -27.94 -8.33 -1.55
N VAL A 87 -27.08 -7.47 -2.09
CA VAL A 87 -25.76 -7.19 -1.48
C VAL A 87 -25.91 -6.58 -0.09
N GLU A 88 -26.80 -5.61 0.10
CA GLU A 88 -27.07 -4.98 1.40
C GLU A 88 -27.57 -6.03 2.43
N THR A 89 -28.48 -6.91 2.01
CA THR A 89 -28.99 -7.99 2.85
C THR A 89 -27.90 -8.99 3.20
N LEU A 90 -27.02 -9.36 2.25
CA LEU A 90 -25.86 -10.23 2.52
C LEU A 90 -24.96 -9.62 3.60
N VAL A 91 -24.63 -8.33 3.48
CA VAL A 91 -23.83 -7.62 4.49
C VAL A 91 -24.54 -7.64 5.84
N GLY A 92 -25.85 -7.37 5.86
CA GLY A 92 -26.66 -7.34 7.07
C GLY A 92 -26.75 -8.66 7.84
N ILE A 93 -26.55 -9.80 7.17
CA ILE A 93 -26.58 -11.13 7.80
C ILE A 93 -25.20 -11.70 8.17
N LEU A 94 -24.10 -11.03 7.81
CA LEU A 94 -22.75 -11.49 8.13
C LEU A 94 -22.54 -11.60 9.65
N PRO A 95 -21.92 -12.68 10.17
CA PRO A 95 -21.63 -12.82 11.59
C PRO A 95 -20.66 -11.72 12.05
N PRO A 96 -20.91 -10.97 13.13
CA PRO A 96 -20.09 -9.82 13.54
C PRO A 96 -18.66 -10.16 13.97
N GLU A 97 -18.37 -11.43 14.26
CA GLU A 97 -17.10 -11.89 14.79
C GLU A 97 -15.96 -11.77 13.76
N LYS A 98 -14.76 -11.41 14.22
CA LYS A 98 -13.55 -11.42 13.41
C LYS A 98 -13.28 -12.84 12.89
N ASP A 99 -12.74 -12.94 11.66
CA ASP A 99 -12.37 -14.19 11.00
C ASP A 99 -13.55 -15.16 10.76
N SER A 100 -14.80 -14.72 10.96
CA SER A 100 -16.00 -15.50 10.62
C SER A 100 -16.22 -15.64 9.11
N VAL A 101 -15.67 -14.71 8.33
CA VAL A 101 -15.78 -14.64 6.87
C VAL A 101 -14.41 -14.27 6.31
N GLN A 102 -13.98 -15.00 5.28
CA GLN A 102 -12.65 -14.83 4.67
C GLN A 102 -12.47 -13.42 4.09
N CYS A 103 -11.31 -12.80 4.33
CA CYS A 103 -11.01 -11.44 3.85
C CYS A 103 -11.19 -11.26 2.34
N ASN A 104 -10.74 -12.22 1.52
CA ASN A 104 -10.86 -12.15 0.06
C ASN A 104 -12.34 -12.15 -0.40
N PHE A 105 -13.20 -12.94 0.25
CA PHE A 105 -14.63 -12.90 -0.03
C PHE A 105 -15.21 -11.52 0.29
N LEU A 106 -14.82 -10.91 1.42
CA LEU A 106 -15.28 -9.57 1.79
C LEU A 106 -14.80 -8.50 0.80
N LEU A 107 -13.57 -8.61 0.29
CA LEU A 107 -13.04 -7.72 -0.75
C LEU A 107 -13.82 -7.84 -2.06
N ARG A 108 -14.13 -9.07 -2.50
CA ARG A 108 -15.01 -9.31 -3.66
C ARG A 108 -16.40 -8.72 -3.44
N LEU A 109 -16.96 -8.92 -2.24
CA LEU A 109 -18.25 -8.36 -1.87
C LEU A 109 -18.21 -6.82 -1.87
N LEU A 110 -17.14 -6.20 -1.37
CA LEU A 110 -16.94 -4.76 -1.40
C LEU A 110 -16.81 -4.22 -2.83
N ARG A 111 -16.10 -4.93 -3.72
CA ARG A 111 -16.01 -4.59 -5.15
C ARG A 111 -17.41 -4.53 -5.77
N ILE A 112 -18.23 -5.56 -5.53
CA ILE A 112 -19.62 -5.59 -6.03
C ILE A 112 -20.47 -4.50 -5.35
N ALA A 113 -20.29 -4.27 -4.05
CA ALA A 113 -21.01 -3.27 -3.29
C ALA A 113 -20.75 -1.84 -3.80
N ASN A 114 -19.50 -1.51 -4.13
CA ASN A 114 -19.14 -0.24 -4.74
C ASN A 114 -19.69 -0.12 -6.16
N MET A 115 -19.62 -1.21 -6.95
CA MET A 115 -20.19 -1.25 -8.29
C MET A 115 -21.69 -0.95 -8.27
N VAL A 116 -22.47 -1.58 -7.38
CA VAL A 116 -23.92 -1.37 -7.28
C VAL A 116 -24.34 -0.14 -6.47
N GLY A 117 -23.36 0.53 -5.85
CA GLY A 117 -23.53 1.76 -5.08
C GLY A 117 -24.35 1.60 -3.81
N VAL A 118 -24.09 0.56 -2.99
CA VAL A 118 -24.81 0.30 -1.72
C VAL A 118 -24.80 1.50 -0.75
N GLU A 119 -25.69 1.51 0.23
CA GLU A 119 -25.73 2.58 1.24
C GLU A 119 -24.38 2.68 2.01
N PRO A 120 -23.91 3.91 2.36
CA PRO A 120 -22.64 4.10 3.06
C PRO A 120 -22.50 3.29 4.37
N THR A 121 -23.59 2.96 5.03
CA THR A 121 -23.63 2.14 6.25
C THR A 121 -23.12 0.72 6.00
N TYR A 122 -23.62 0.05 4.96
CA TYR A 122 -23.16 -1.30 4.57
C TYR A 122 -21.72 -1.28 4.04
N ARG A 123 -21.35 -0.23 3.30
CA ARG A 123 -19.96 -0.06 2.83
C ARG A 123 -18.99 0.10 4.00
N ALA A 124 -19.30 0.96 4.97
CA ALA A 124 -18.47 1.18 6.15
C ALA A 124 -18.34 -0.08 7.01
N GLU A 125 -19.39 -0.90 7.05
CA GLU A 125 -19.40 -2.18 7.73
C GLU A 125 -18.41 -3.17 7.11
N LEU A 126 -18.47 -3.33 5.77
CA LEU A 126 -17.53 -4.17 5.03
C LEU A 126 -16.09 -3.71 5.23
N GLU A 127 -15.83 -2.42 5.06
CA GLU A 127 -14.50 -1.85 5.25
C GLU A 127 -13.97 -2.10 6.66
N LYS A 128 -14.80 -1.93 7.69
CA LYS A 128 -14.43 -2.23 9.07
C LYS A 128 -13.99 -3.68 9.25
N ARG A 129 -14.72 -4.63 8.67
CA ARG A 129 -14.39 -6.06 8.76
C ARG A 129 -13.12 -6.41 7.99
N ILE A 130 -12.97 -5.86 6.79
CA ILE A 130 -11.77 -6.06 5.96
C ILE A 130 -10.55 -5.53 6.69
N SER A 131 -10.64 -4.33 7.25
CA SER A 131 -9.55 -3.71 8.00
C SER A 131 -9.09 -4.54 9.19
N TRP A 132 -9.92 -5.39 9.81
CA TRP A 132 -9.49 -6.26 10.92
C TRP A 132 -8.60 -7.44 10.53
N GLN A 133 -8.61 -7.82 9.26
CA GLN A 133 -7.95 -9.00 8.74
C GLN A 133 -7.24 -8.70 7.41
N LEU A 134 -6.82 -7.45 7.21
CA LEU A 134 -6.17 -7.00 5.99
C LEU A 134 -4.86 -7.76 5.70
N ASP A 135 -4.24 -8.36 6.73
CA ASP A 135 -3.08 -9.22 6.61
C ASP A 135 -3.35 -10.58 5.93
N GLN A 136 -4.63 -10.91 5.72
CA GLN A 136 -5.09 -12.11 5.01
C GLN A 136 -5.51 -11.82 3.56
N ALA A 137 -5.49 -10.56 3.14
CA ALA A 137 -5.89 -10.15 1.79
C ALA A 137 -4.84 -10.55 0.74
N SER A 138 -5.31 -10.97 -0.44
CA SER A 138 -4.46 -11.06 -1.63
C SER A 138 -4.41 -9.73 -2.38
N LEU A 139 -3.34 -9.51 -3.14
CA LEU A 139 -3.19 -8.33 -4.00
C LEU A 139 -4.31 -8.25 -5.04
N GLU A 140 -4.63 -9.37 -5.68
CA GLU A 140 -5.67 -9.48 -6.71
C GLU A 140 -7.04 -8.98 -6.25
N GLU A 141 -7.43 -9.34 -5.02
CA GLU A 141 -8.73 -8.97 -4.48
C GLU A 141 -8.72 -7.55 -3.91
N LEU A 142 -7.55 -7.06 -3.49
CA LEU A 142 -7.37 -5.67 -3.05
C LEU A 142 -7.42 -4.68 -4.21
N MET A 143 -7.14 -5.11 -5.45
CA MET A 143 -7.26 -4.28 -6.65
C MET A 143 -8.74 -4.05 -7.00
N ILE A 144 -9.36 -3.10 -6.29
CA ILE A 144 -10.76 -2.71 -6.49
C ILE A 144 -10.81 -1.52 -7.45
N PRO A 145 -11.54 -1.63 -8.58
CA PRO A 145 -11.70 -0.52 -9.52
C PRO A 145 -12.41 0.69 -8.89
N SER A 146 -12.09 1.87 -9.39
CA SER A 146 -12.88 3.07 -9.09
C SER A 146 -14.17 3.06 -9.91
N PHE A 147 -15.32 3.13 -9.22
CA PHE A 147 -16.65 3.20 -9.86
C PHE A 147 -17.21 4.63 -9.89
N SER A 148 -16.37 5.63 -9.59
CA SER A 148 -16.77 7.03 -9.62
C SER A 148 -16.61 7.62 -11.01
N HIS A 149 -17.66 8.24 -11.54
CA HIS A 149 -17.66 8.90 -12.85
C HIS A 149 -16.76 10.16 -12.92
N THR A 150 -16.28 10.65 -11.78
CA THR A 150 -15.41 11.84 -11.71
C THR A 150 -13.95 11.49 -11.43
N CYS A 151 -13.63 10.21 -11.25
CA CYS A 151 -12.29 9.75 -10.90
C CYS A 151 -11.50 9.40 -12.17
N GLY A 152 -10.29 9.94 -12.29
CA GLY A 152 -9.39 9.62 -13.40
C GLY A 152 -8.64 8.29 -13.21
N THR A 153 -8.51 7.80 -11.97
CA THR A 153 -7.75 6.57 -11.68
C THR A 153 -8.56 5.32 -11.95
N LEU A 154 -7.89 4.26 -12.39
CA LEU A 154 -8.46 2.94 -12.61
C LEU A 154 -8.80 2.25 -11.28
N LEU A 155 -8.03 2.52 -10.24
CA LEU A 155 -8.17 1.90 -8.92
C LEU A 155 -8.66 2.91 -7.88
N ASP A 156 -9.44 2.43 -6.91
CA ASP A 156 -9.90 3.21 -5.75
C ASP A 156 -8.81 3.26 -4.67
N VAL A 157 -7.82 4.13 -4.87
CA VAL A 157 -6.68 4.28 -3.94
C VAL A 157 -7.12 4.88 -2.60
N GLU A 158 -8.12 5.77 -2.61
CA GLU A 158 -8.69 6.34 -1.39
C GLU A 158 -9.32 5.25 -0.51
N LEU A 159 -10.01 4.26 -1.08
CA LEU A 159 -10.47 3.09 -0.34
C LEU A 159 -9.31 2.37 0.36
N ILE A 160 -8.20 2.12 -0.33
CA ILE A 160 -7.06 1.42 0.27
C ILE A 160 -6.43 2.24 1.39
N ILE A 161 -6.31 3.57 1.23
CA ILE A 161 -5.86 4.48 2.29
C ILE A 161 -6.76 4.36 3.52
N ARG A 162 -8.08 4.32 3.34
CA ARG A 162 -9.06 4.17 4.44
C ARG A 162 -8.93 2.80 5.11
N LEU A 163 -8.83 1.72 4.35
CA LEU A 163 -8.67 0.36 4.88
C LEU A 163 -7.40 0.21 5.72
N VAL A 164 -6.26 0.71 5.20
CA VAL A 164 -4.97 0.67 5.89
C VAL A 164 -4.99 1.57 7.12
N GLY A 165 -5.55 2.78 7.03
CA GLY A 165 -5.70 3.68 8.17
C GLY A 165 -6.52 3.06 9.29
N MET A 166 -7.63 2.40 8.97
CA MET A 166 -8.43 1.65 9.95
C MET A 166 -7.64 0.48 10.54
N PHE A 167 -6.89 -0.28 9.74
CA PHE A 167 -6.05 -1.39 10.21
C PHE A 167 -4.91 -0.94 11.15
N VAL A 168 -4.34 0.24 10.91
CA VAL A 168 -3.26 0.81 11.75
C VAL A 168 -3.81 1.36 13.06
N ASN A 169 -5.04 1.89 13.06
CA ASN A 169 -5.70 2.41 14.26
C ASN A 169 -6.36 1.31 15.13
N LEU A 170 -6.19 0.04 14.79
CA LEU A 170 -6.60 -1.06 15.67
C LEU A 170 -5.68 -1.15 16.88
N ASP A 171 -6.22 -1.61 18.01
CA ASP A 171 -5.44 -1.82 19.23
C ASP A 171 -4.25 -2.75 18.94
N GLU A 172 -3.06 -2.42 19.45
CA GLU A 172 -1.81 -3.15 19.22
C GLU A 172 -1.91 -4.61 19.69
N VAL A 173 -2.74 -4.88 20.69
CA VAL A 173 -3.03 -6.25 21.15
C VAL A 173 -3.78 -7.07 20.08
N ALA A 174 -4.58 -6.41 19.24
CA ALA A 174 -5.34 -7.04 18.17
C ALA A 174 -4.50 -7.29 16.90
N LYS A 175 -3.30 -6.72 16.80
CA LYS A 175 -2.45 -6.76 15.61
C LYS A 175 -1.05 -7.25 15.93
N SER A 176 -0.72 -8.45 15.45
CA SER A 176 0.65 -8.95 15.59
C SER A 176 1.61 -8.16 14.69
N GLY A 177 2.88 -8.04 15.10
CA GLY A 177 3.93 -7.49 14.24
C GLY A 177 4.05 -8.23 12.89
N ALA A 178 3.74 -9.53 12.85
CA ALA A 178 3.69 -10.29 11.61
C ALA A 178 2.56 -9.83 10.67
N ALA A 179 1.38 -9.52 11.21
CA ALA A 179 0.27 -8.98 10.44
C ALA A 179 0.62 -7.60 9.85
N LEU A 180 1.27 -6.75 10.65
CA LEU A 180 1.75 -5.44 10.20
C LEU A 180 2.73 -5.56 9.02
N ILE A 181 3.71 -6.48 9.11
CA ILE A 181 4.69 -6.72 8.03
C ILE A 181 4.00 -7.24 6.75
N LYS A 182 3.02 -8.14 6.89
CA LYS A 182 2.24 -8.64 5.74
C LYS A 182 1.50 -7.52 5.02
N VAL A 183 0.83 -6.65 5.78
CA VAL A 183 0.12 -5.49 5.20
C VAL A 183 1.09 -4.50 4.56
N ALA A 184 2.27 -4.27 5.14
CA ALA A 184 3.28 -3.43 4.50
C ALA A 184 3.70 -3.96 3.12
N LYS A 185 3.98 -5.26 3.02
CA LYS A 185 4.30 -5.90 1.73
C LYS A 185 3.14 -5.83 0.73
N LEU A 186 1.91 -6.01 1.22
CA LEU A 186 0.70 -5.89 0.40
C LEU A 186 0.52 -4.46 -0.15
N VAL A 187 0.68 -3.44 0.70
CA VAL A 187 0.60 -2.02 0.31
C VAL A 187 1.70 -1.65 -0.68
N ASP A 188 2.94 -2.09 -0.44
CA ASP A 188 4.05 -1.81 -1.35
C ASP A 188 3.84 -2.50 -2.72
N SER A 189 3.21 -3.69 -2.73
CA SER A 189 2.86 -4.39 -3.97
C SER A 189 1.69 -3.70 -4.69
N TYR A 190 0.67 -3.26 -3.96
CA TYR A 190 -0.42 -2.46 -4.49
C TYR A 190 0.08 -1.15 -5.11
N LEU A 191 0.95 -0.42 -4.42
CA LEU A 191 1.52 0.83 -4.93
C LEU A 191 2.32 0.59 -6.21
N ALA A 192 3.05 -0.52 -6.33
CA ALA A 192 3.78 -0.85 -7.54
C ALA A 192 2.84 -1.06 -8.75
N GLU A 193 1.70 -1.74 -8.57
CA GLU A 193 0.70 -1.93 -9.61
C GLU A 193 -0.09 -0.63 -9.91
N ALA A 194 -0.53 0.08 -8.87
CA ALA A 194 -1.26 1.34 -9.01
C ALA A 194 -0.43 2.42 -9.69
N SER A 195 0.89 2.39 -9.55
CA SER A 195 1.82 3.32 -10.22
C SER A 195 1.87 3.17 -11.73
N VAL A 196 1.34 2.07 -12.27
CA VAL A 196 1.19 1.87 -13.71
C VAL A 196 0.11 2.79 -14.29
N ASP A 197 -0.83 3.23 -13.45
CA ASP A 197 -1.83 4.23 -13.80
C ASP A 197 -1.22 5.64 -13.82
N SER A 198 -1.22 6.29 -14.99
CA SER A 198 -0.73 7.66 -15.17
C SER A 198 -1.57 8.72 -14.47
N ASN A 199 -2.78 8.36 -14.01
CA ASN A 199 -3.67 9.27 -13.30
C ASN A 199 -3.47 9.20 -11.77
N LEU A 200 -2.61 8.30 -11.27
CA LEU A 200 -2.31 8.21 -9.84
C LEU A 200 -1.62 9.49 -9.37
N ASN A 201 -2.28 10.23 -8.47
CA ASN A 201 -1.72 11.48 -7.97
C ASN A 201 -0.64 11.24 -6.91
N LEU A 202 0.32 12.17 -6.85
CA LEU A 202 1.46 12.07 -5.94
C LEU A 202 1.01 12.09 -4.47
N SER A 203 -0.02 12.85 -4.14
CA SER A 203 -0.55 12.96 -2.77
C SER A 203 -1.10 11.62 -2.26
N GLU A 204 -1.85 10.89 -3.07
CA GLU A 204 -2.40 9.56 -2.75
C GLU A 204 -1.28 8.53 -2.59
N PHE A 205 -0.31 8.54 -3.51
CA PHE A 205 0.86 7.67 -3.40
C PHE A 205 1.55 7.90 -2.05
N VAL A 206 1.87 9.17 -1.74
CA VAL A 206 2.59 9.54 -0.51
C VAL A 206 1.75 9.23 0.73
N ALA A 207 0.44 9.50 0.69
CA ALA A 207 -0.46 9.21 1.79
C ALA A 207 -0.53 7.72 2.09
N LEU A 208 -0.66 6.86 1.07
CA LEU A 208 -0.71 5.40 1.25
C LEU A 208 0.65 4.83 1.66
N ALA A 209 1.75 5.28 1.04
CA ALA A 209 3.11 4.86 1.41
C ALA A 209 3.45 5.18 2.88
N GLY A 210 2.98 6.34 3.36
CA GLY A 210 3.15 6.83 4.73
C GLY A 210 2.09 6.40 5.73
N ALA A 211 1.08 5.62 5.32
CA ALA A 211 -0.02 5.21 6.21
C ALA A 211 0.41 4.20 7.28
N LEU A 212 1.51 3.49 7.05
CA LEU A 212 2.05 2.46 7.95
C LEU A 212 3.20 3.00 8.81
N PRO A 213 3.36 2.52 10.06
CA PRO A 213 4.46 2.92 10.93
C PRO A 213 5.83 2.48 10.38
N SER A 214 6.88 3.19 10.77
CA SER A 214 8.26 2.98 10.32
C SER A 214 8.77 1.52 10.48
N HIS A 215 8.43 0.87 11.59
CA HIS A 215 8.84 -0.50 11.91
C HIS A 215 8.03 -1.60 11.18
N ALA A 216 7.01 -1.22 10.39
CA ALA A 216 6.25 -2.18 9.58
C ALA A 216 7.10 -2.78 8.44
N ARG A 217 8.11 -2.03 7.99
CA ARG A 217 9.02 -2.41 6.91
C ARG A 217 10.36 -2.82 7.52
N ALA A 218 10.72 -4.10 7.37
CA ALA A 218 12.07 -4.56 7.69
C ALA A 218 13.06 -4.20 6.56
N THR A 219 12.57 -4.19 5.32
CA THR A 219 13.27 -3.70 4.14
C THR A 219 12.34 -2.81 3.34
N ASP A 220 12.88 -1.75 2.74
CA ASP A 220 12.12 -0.79 1.93
C ASP A 220 12.15 -1.15 0.43
N ASP A 221 12.68 -2.31 0.04
CA ASP A 221 12.86 -2.70 -1.37
C ASP A 221 11.56 -2.67 -2.18
N GLY A 222 10.46 -3.13 -1.57
CA GLY A 222 9.13 -3.11 -2.19
C GLY A 222 8.64 -1.68 -2.43
N LEU A 223 8.81 -0.81 -1.43
CA LEU A 223 8.47 0.61 -1.53
C LEU A 223 9.34 1.33 -2.57
N TYR A 224 10.65 1.08 -2.59
CA TYR A 224 11.57 1.62 -3.59
C TYR A 224 11.16 1.20 -5.01
N ARG A 225 10.77 -0.07 -5.22
CA ARG A 225 10.24 -0.54 -6.50
C ARG A 225 8.98 0.21 -6.91
N ALA A 226 8.05 0.45 -5.98
CA ALA A 226 6.84 1.22 -6.27
C ALA A 226 7.14 2.66 -6.66
N ILE A 227 8.06 3.32 -5.93
CA ILE A 227 8.51 4.69 -6.24
C ILE A 227 9.19 4.72 -7.61
N ASP A 228 10.03 3.73 -7.94
CA ASP A 228 10.70 3.64 -9.24
C ASP A 228 9.70 3.56 -10.39
N THR A 229 8.70 2.67 -10.26
CA THR A 229 7.61 2.54 -11.24
C THR A 229 6.85 3.86 -11.37
N TYR A 230 6.50 4.49 -10.24
CA TYR A 230 5.77 5.76 -10.23
C TYR A 230 6.53 6.85 -10.99
N LEU A 231 7.81 7.05 -10.68
CA LEU A 231 8.64 8.08 -11.30
C LEU A 231 8.88 7.81 -12.80
N LYS A 232 9.02 6.53 -13.18
CA LYS A 232 9.22 6.13 -14.57
C LYS A 232 8.00 6.39 -15.44
N LEU A 233 6.80 6.26 -14.90
CA LEU A 233 5.55 6.38 -15.67
C LEU A 233 4.91 7.76 -15.54
N ASN A 234 5.18 8.49 -14.45
CA ASN A 234 4.64 9.82 -14.18
C ASN A 234 5.68 10.93 -14.43
N GLN A 235 6.50 10.79 -15.49
CA GLN A 235 7.67 11.62 -15.86
C GLN A 235 7.45 13.15 -15.96
N CYS A 236 6.24 13.67 -15.73
CA CYS A 236 5.88 15.09 -15.82
C CYS A 236 5.84 15.84 -14.46
N LEU A 237 5.93 15.17 -13.32
CA LEU A 237 5.60 15.80 -12.02
C LEU A 237 6.79 16.37 -11.22
N TRP A 238 8.05 16.18 -11.64
CA TRP A 238 9.19 16.83 -10.97
C TRP A 238 9.60 18.12 -11.70
N PRO A 239 9.78 19.27 -11.02
CA PRO A 239 10.17 20.49 -11.68
C PRO A 239 11.53 20.29 -12.36
N LYS A 240 11.58 20.50 -13.67
CA LYS A 240 12.82 20.84 -14.37
C LYS A 240 13.32 22.17 -13.81
N LYS A 241 14.07 22.13 -12.71
CA LYS A 241 14.86 23.29 -12.30
C LYS A 241 16.10 23.30 -13.19
N ASP A 242 16.14 24.32 -14.06
CA ASP A 242 17.13 24.66 -15.07
C ASP A 242 17.10 23.88 -16.40
N GLN A 243 16.44 24.53 -17.35
CA GLN A 243 16.44 24.25 -18.76
C GLN A 243 17.75 24.79 -19.38
N SER A 244 18.79 23.98 -19.41
CA SER A 244 19.94 24.20 -20.32
C SER A 244 20.80 22.95 -20.50
N VAL A 245 20.21 21.75 -20.58
CA VAL A 245 20.91 20.60 -21.18
C VAL A 245 19.91 19.81 -22.03
N SER A 246 20.39 19.51 -23.23
CA SER A 246 19.77 18.78 -24.34
C SER A 246 18.85 17.61 -23.95
N HIS A 247 17.83 17.42 -24.79
CA HIS A 247 16.93 16.28 -24.83
C HIS A 247 17.65 14.93 -24.67
N GLU A 248 17.70 14.41 -23.45
CA GLU A 248 17.82 12.98 -23.21
C GLU A 248 16.59 12.51 -22.42
N PRO A 249 16.05 11.32 -22.74
CA PRO A 249 14.94 10.74 -21.99
C PRO A 249 15.34 10.55 -20.52
N ILE A 250 14.41 10.78 -19.59
CA ILE A 250 14.65 10.74 -18.13
C ILE A 250 15.19 9.37 -17.67
N SER A 251 14.91 8.30 -18.43
CA SER A 251 15.53 6.99 -18.26
C SER A 251 17.06 7.04 -18.29
N THR A 252 17.67 7.87 -19.14
CA THR A 252 19.13 8.10 -19.18
C THR A 252 19.59 9.02 -18.04
N TRP A 253 18.74 9.95 -17.61
CA TRP A 253 19.00 10.92 -16.53
C TRP A 253 19.01 10.27 -15.12
N LEU A 254 18.19 9.25 -14.90
CA LEU A 254 18.14 8.48 -13.65
C LEU A 254 19.35 7.54 -13.47
N ILE A 255 20.04 7.16 -14.54
CA ILE A 255 21.19 6.24 -14.51
C ILE A 255 22.49 6.93 -14.07
N SER A 256 22.53 8.27 -14.06
CA SER A 256 23.66 9.03 -13.49
C SER A 256 23.59 8.98 -11.95
N GLY A 257 24.29 8.01 -11.36
CA GLY A 257 24.19 7.50 -9.98
C GLY A 257 24.34 8.47 -8.79
N GLY A 258 24.26 9.79 -8.98
CA GLY A 258 24.20 10.79 -7.91
C GLY A 258 22.85 11.48 -7.73
N LYS A 259 22.03 11.60 -8.79
CA LYS A 259 20.79 12.42 -8.76
C LYS A 259 19.53 11.63 -8.43
N GLN A 260 19.49 10.34 -8.74
CA GLN A 260 18.40 9.44 -8.37
C GLN A 260 18.25 9.40 -6.83
N VAL A 261 19.37 9.26 -6.11
CA VAL A 261 19.39 9.24 -4.64
C VAL A 261 18.75 10.50 -4.02
N VAL A 262 18.93 11.68 -4.64
CA VAL A 262 18.35 12.94 -4.17
C VAL A 262 16.83 12.97 -4.35
N VAL A 263 16.34 12.59 -5.54
CA VAL A 263 14.90 12.54 -5.83
C VAL A 263 14.20 11.54 -4.90
N TYR A 264 14.79 10.36 -4.71
CA TYR A 264 14.27 9.37 -3.77
C TYR A 264 14.33 9.86 -2.32
N ALA A 265 15.39 10.56 -1.91
CA ALA A 265 15.49 11.12 -0.57
C ALA A 265 14.47 12.24 -0.32
N GLU A 266 14.20 13.10 -1.30
CA GLU A 266 13.15 14.11 -1.25
C GLU A 266 11.76 13.47 -1.19
N PHE A 267 11.52 12.45 -2.01
CA PHE A 267 10.26 11.70 -2.03
C PHE A 267 9.99 10.99 -0.70
N LEU A 268 11.00 10.31 -0.16
CA LEU A 268 10.94 9.69 1.18
C LEU A 268 10.83 10.75 2.27
N GLY A 269 11.41 11.94 2.08
CA GLY A 269 11.22 13.11 2.93
C GLY A 269 9.75 13.53 2.98
N SER A 270 9.08 13.60 1.83
CA SER A 270 7.65 13.91 1.71
C SER A 270 6.77 12.85 2.38
N ILE A 271 7.10 11.56 2.24
CA ILE A 271 6.43 10.48 2.97
C ILE A 271 6.58 10.67 4.49
N LYS A 272 7.81 10.93 4.96
CA LYS A 272 8.10 11.09 6.39
C LYS A 272 7.55 12.39 6.98
N ALA A 273 7.34 13.42 6.17
CA ALA A 273 6.78 14.71 6.57
C ALA A 273 5.24 14.76 6.51
N HIS A 274 4.57 13.73 5.99
CA HIS A 274 3.12 13.74 5.80
C HIS A 274 2.37 13.79 7.15
N PRO A 275 1.42 14.72 7.36
CA PRO A 275 0.76 14.94 8.66
C PRO A 275 -0.03 13.75 9.22
N GLY A 276 -0.37 12.77 8.37
CA GLY A 276 -1.04 11.52 8.74
C GLY A 276 -0.20 10.57 9.60
N VAL A 277 1.12 10.78 9.64
CA VAL A 277 2.04 10.14 10.60
C VAL A 277 1.88 10.86 11.95
N THR A 278 0.73 10.71 12.60
CA THR A 278 0.46 11.44 13.85
C THR A 278 1.15 10.81 15.07
N LYS A 279 1.99 11.62 15.71
CA LYS A 279 2.18 11.77 17.17
C LYS A 279 2.88 10.69 18.01
N GLN A 280 3.59 9.71 17.46
CA GLN A 280 4.46 8.83 18.28
C GLN A 280 5.98 8.94 18.03
N GLU A 281 6.45 9.84 17.15
CA GLU A 281 7.89 9.88 16.80
C GLU A 281 8.57 11.25 16.93
N ARG A 282 8.19 12.09 17.91
CA ARG A 282 9.08 13.19 18.35
C ARG A 282 10.23 12.76 19.28
N LYS A 283 10.36 11.47 19.59
CA LYS A 283 11.48 10.95 20.40
C LYS A 283 12.56 10.21 19.60
N TRP A 284 12.38 9.95 18.30
CA TRP A 284 13.23 9.02 17.56
C TRP A 284 14.25 9.64 16.60
N SER A 285 14.32 10.99 16.48
CA SER A 285 15.48 11.64 15.83
C SER A 285 16.82 11.35 16.52
N LYS A 286 16.81 10.80 17.75
CA LYS A 286 18.01 10.33 18.47
C LYS A 286 18.27 8.83 18.41
N PHE A 287 17.33 8.01 17.91
CA PHE A 287 17.48 6.55 17.91
C PHE A 287 17.93 5.98 16.56
N SER A 288 17.70 6.68 15.44
CA SER A 288 18.22 6.27 14.12
C SER A 288 19.76 6.21 14.09
N SER A 289 20.45 7.01 14.91
CA SER A 289 21.91 6.90 15.10
C SER A 289 22.35 5.66 15.91
N PHE A 290 21.45 5.04 16.68
CA PHE A 290 21.74 3.85 17.49
C PHE A 290 21.63 2.54 16.69
N GLU A 291 20.72 2.49 15.72
CA GLU A 291 20.58 1.34 14.80
C GLU A 291 21.72 1.28 13.75
N GLN A 292 22.16 2.44 13.22
CA GLN A 292 23.33 2.51 12.32
C GLN A 292 24.63 2.05 13.00
N THR A 293 24.77 2.23 14.32
CA THR A 293 25.96 1.76 15.07
C THR A 293 25.93 0.26 15.38
N LYS A 294 24.75 -0.38 15.36
CA LYS A 294 24.62 -1.84 15.53
C LYS A 294 24.96 -2.60 14.25
N HIS A 295 24.56 -2.07 13.09
CA HIS A 295 24.94 -2.64 11.79
C HIS A 295 26.44 -2.47 11.47
N ASN A 296 27.10 -1.47 12.08
CA ASN A 296 28.54 -1.25 12.01
C ASN A 296 29.37 -2.15 12.96
N ARG A 297 28.73 -2.90 13.87
CA ARG A 297 29.41 -3.85 14.77
C ARG A 297 29.32 -5.31 14.31
N GLN A 298 28.67 -5.59 13.19
CA GLN A 298 28.54 -6.95 12.62
C GLN A 298 29.44 -7.16 11.38
N MET A 299 30.42 -6.29 11.14
CA MET A 299 31.45 -6.45 10.10
C MET A 299 32.83 -6.84 10.64
N ASP A 300 32.92 -7.24 11.92
CA ASP A 300 34.15 -7.76 12.52
C ASP A 300 34.03 -9.27 12.82
N TRP A 301 33.78 -10.09 11.80
CA TRP A 301 34.10 -11.52 11.84
C TRP A 301 34.66 -11.95 10.48
N SER A 302 35.97 -11.81 10.33
CA SER A 302 36.74 -12.48 9.27
C SER A 302 37.71 -13.46 9.93
N GLY A 303 37.18 -14.62 10.35
CA GLY A 303 38.00 -15.79 10.62
C GLY A 303 38.54 -16.34 9.30
N SER A 304 39.87 -16.41 9.18
CA SER A 304 40.55 -17.03 8.04
C SER A 304 40.16 -18.50 7.89
N PHE A 305 39.75 -18.89 6.68
CA PHE A 305 39.88 -20.26 6.20
C PHE A 305 40.63 -20.27 4.87
N SER A 306 41.77 -20.95 4.87
CA SER A 306 42.53 -21.32 3.69
C SER A 306 42.08 -22.70 3.23
N GLY A 307 41.95 -22.92 1.91
CA GLY A 307 41.59 -24.24 1.37
C GLY A 307 41.24 -24.30 -0.13
N THR A 308 42.26 -24.20 -0.98
CA THR A 308 42.52 -24.96 -2.24
C THR A 308 41.46 -25.21 -3.34
N ARG A 309 41.82 -24.77 -4.59
CA ARG A 309 41.68 -25.39 -5.95
C ARG A 309 40.30 -25.93 -6.40
N SER A 310 39.74 -25.67 -7.60
CA SER A 310 40.26 -25.71 -9.00
C SER A 310 39.08 -25.32 -10.00
N PRO A 311 39.15 -25.41 -11.37
CA PRO A 311 39.04 -24.24 -12.27
C PRO A 311 38.04 -24.32 -13.48
N TYR A 312 37.99 -23.22 -14.27
CA TYR A 312 37.55 -23.04 -15.70
C TYR A 312 36.03 -22.98 -16.03
N LEU A 313 35.47 -22.20 -16.99
CA LEU A 313 35.91 -21.27 -18.07
C LEU A 313 34.66 -20.52 -18.65
N GLY A 314 34.77 -19.28 -19.17
CA GLY A 314 33.91 -18.81 -20.29
C GLY A 314 33.24 -17.41 -20.28
N PHE A 315 34.01 -16.35 -20.65
CA PHE A 315 33.71 -15.11 -21.43
C PHE A 315 32.46 -14.23 -21.16
N GLU A 316 32.61 -13.01 -20.56
CA GLU A 316 32.82 -11.63 -21.12
C GLU A 316 31.51 -10.84 -21.37
N ALA A 317 31.31 -9.57 -20.97
CA ALA A 317 32.21 -8.41 -21.16
C ALA A 317 32.14 -7.29 -20.08
N SER A 318 33.34 -6.76 -19.79
CA SER A 318 33.74 -5.38 -19.42
C SER A 318 32.81 -4.43 -18.65
N THR A 319 33.03 -4.34 -17.34
CA THR A 319 33.12 -3.05 -16.63
C THR A 319 34.46 -2.99 -15.89
N ARG A 320 35.20 -1.90 -16.09
CA ARG A 320 36.53 -1.63 -15.49
C ARG A 320 36.50 -1.86 -13.97
N CYS A 321 37.19 -2.91 -13.51
CA CYS A 321 37.35 -3.20 -12.09
C CYS A 321 38.40 -2.24 -11.52
N LEU A 322 38.01 -1.32 -10.63
CA LEU A 322 38.94 -0.41 -9.95
C LEU A 322 39.87 -1.21 -9.03
N SER A 323 41.16 -0.89 -9.05
CA SER A 323 42.16 -1.62 -8.27
C SER A 323 41.91 -1.45 -6.77
N LYS A 324 42.13 -2.50 -5.96
CA LYS A 324 41.99 -2.47 -4.49
C LYS A 324 42.73 -1.30 -3.82
N ARG A 325 43.81 -0.80 -4.44
CA ARG A 325 44.58 0.36 -3.95
C ARG A 325 43.82 1.69 -4.13
N GLU A 326 43.08 1.86 -5.22
CA GLU A 326 42.28 3.07 -5.48
C GLU A 326 41.04 3.13 -4.58
N MET A 327 40.40 1.98 -4.34
CA MET A 327 39.26 1.89 -3.41
C MET A 327 39.66 2.29 -1.98
N CYS A 328 40.85 1.84 -1.53
CA CYS A 328 41.39 2.23 -0.22
C CYS A 328 41.68 3.74 -0.15
N GLY A 329 42.18 4.35 -1.24
CA GLY A 329 42.40 5.79 -1.35
C GLY A 329 41.10 6.59 -1.19
N GLN A 330 40.08 6.23 -1.98
CA GLN A 330 38.75 6.88 -1.90
C GLN A 330 38.12 6.73 -0.50
N GLN A 331 38.32 5.60 0.16
CA GLN A 331 37.78 5.38 1.51
C GLN A 331 38.44 6.28 2.57
N THR A 332 39.74 6.58 2.43
CA THR A 332 40.43 7.55 3.31
C THR A 332 39.99 8.98 3.05
N GLU A 333 39.73 9.33 1.80
CA GLU A 333 39.25 10.67 1.41
C GLU A 333 37.82 10.90 1.92
N VAL A 334 36.93 9.92 1.77
CA VAL A 334 35.57 9.98 2.33
C VAL A 334 35.59 10.12 3.85
N ARG A 335 36.54 9.46 4.55
CA ARG A 335 36.70 9.60 6.00
C ARG A 335 37.12 11.03 6.38
N LYS A 336 38.12 11.57 5.69
CA LYS A 336 38.59 12.94 5.91
C LYS A 336 37.50 13.97 5.64
N LEU A 337 36.74 13.81 4.55
CA LEU A 337 35.61 14.68 4.22
C LEU A 337 34.50 14.62 5.31
N ARG A 338 34.22 13.45 5.88
CA ARG A 338 33.26 13.32 7.00
C ARG A 338 33.71 14.07 8.25
N GLU A 339 35.00 14.01 8.57
CA GLU A 339 35.60 14.75 9.69
C GLU A 339 35.55 16.26 9.44
N ASP A 340 35.85 16.71 8.22
CA ASP A 340 35.78 18.11 7.81
C ASP A 340 34.34 18.66 7.88
N VAL A 341 33.35 17.87 7.45
CA VAL A 341 31.93 18.23 7.56
C VAL A 341 31.49 18.36 9.02
N HIS A 342 31.89 17.44 9.90
CA HIS A 342 31.60 17.55 11.34
C HIS A 342 32.23 18.81 11.97
N ARG A 343 33.45 19.14 11.57
CA ARG A 343 34.14 20.35 12.02
C ARG A 343 33.43 21.61 11.54
N LEU A 344 33.03 21.66 10.27
CA LEU A 344 32.26 22.78 9.69
C LEU A 344 30.90 22.95 10.37
N GLN A 345 30.16 21.85 10.61
CA GLN A 345 28.88 21.90 11.33
C GLN A 345 29.05 22.48 12.73
N SER A 346 30.11 22.10 13.44
CA SER A 346 30.43 22.65 14.77
C SER A 346 30.73 24.14 14.73
N GLN A 347 31.44 24.61 13.69
CA GLN A 347 31.74 26.03 13.48
C GLN A 347 30.49 26.84 13.13
N CYS A 348 29.64 26.32 12.24
CA CYS A 348 28.37 26.96 11.88
C CYS A 348 27.47 27.13 13.12
N TYR A 349 27.40 26.10 13.98
CA TYR A 349 26.63 26.17 15.22
C TYR A 349 27.19 27.22 16.19
N ALA A 350 28.51 27.28 16.35
CA ALA A 350 29.15 28.30 17.18
C ALA A 350 28.88 29.73 16.65
N MET A 351 28.91 29.92 15.33
CA MET A 351 28.62 31.19 14.69
C MET A 351 27.15 31.61 14.83
N GLN A 352 26.22 30.66 14.72
CA GLN A 352 24.80 30.89 14.95
C GLN A 352 24.55 31.37 16.39
N MET A 353 25.18 30.73 17.38
CA MET A 353 25.11 31.16 18.79
C MET A 353 25.71 32.55 19.02
N GLN A 354 26.75 32.92 18.28
CA GLN A 354 27.32 34.28 18.35
C GLN A 354 26.37 35.33 17.75
N MET A 355 25.73 35.04 16.61
CA MET A 355 24.74 35.92 16.01
C MET A 355 23.55 36.16 16.93
N GLU A 356 23.03 35.11 17.59
CA GLU A 356 21.93 35.24 18.54
C GLU A 356 22.30 36.16 19.71
N ARG A 357 23.49 35.98 20.30
CA ARG A 357 24.00 36.84 21.38
C ARG A 357 24.17 38.30 20.95
N LEU A 358 24.67 38.55 19.73
CA LEU A 358 24.81 39.90 19.18
C LEU A 358 23.44 40.53 18.89
N SER A 359 22.48 39.73 18.41
CA SER A 359 21.10 40.19 18.16
C SER A 359 20.37 40.57 19.45
N GLU A 360 20.59 39.84 20.55
CA GLU A 360 20.03 40.15 21.86
C GLU A 360 20.67 41.38 22.51
N LYS A 361 21.99 41.56 22.34
CA LYS A 361 22.67 42.79 22.76
C LYS A 361 22.12 43.99 22.01
N LYS A 362 21.94 43.87 20.68
CA LYS A 362 21.34 44.91 19.85
C LYS A 362 19.93 45.26 20.33
N LYS A 363 19.07 44.28 20.60
CA LYS A 363 17.72 44.50 21.14
C LYS A 363 17.72 45.20 22.50
N ARG A 364 18.67 44.90 23.39
CA ARG A 364 18.80 45.56 24.70
C ARG A 364 19.28 47.01 24.59
N VAL A 365 20.17 47.32 23.65
CA VAL A 365 20.62 48.70 23.40
C VAL A 365 19.46 49.59 22.95
N PHE A 366 18.54 49.07 22.12
CA PHE A 366 17.34 49.81 21.69
C PHE A 366 16.23 49.92 22.75
N GLN A 367 16.32 49.22 23.88
CA GLN A 367 15.37 49.33 25.00
C GLN A 367 15.80 50.35 26.08
N VAL A 368 17.02 50.89 25.99
CA VAL A 368 17.55 51.85 26.98
C VAL A 368 17.46 53.31 26.47
N GLU A 369 17.05 53.53 25.21
CA GLU A 369 16.87 54.86 24.60
C GLU A 369 15.40 55.31 24.46
N VAL A 370 14.49 54.84 25.32
CA VAL A 370 13.10 55.33 25.40
C VAL A 370 12.80 55.91 26.77
#